data_AF-A0A7V9PB48-F1
#
_entry.id   AF-A0A7V9PB48-F1
#
_cell.length_a   1.000
_cell.length_b   1.000
_cell.length_c   1.000
_cell.angle_alpha   90.00
_cell.angle_beta   90.00
_cell.angle_gamma   90.00
#
_symmetry.space_group_name_H-M   'P 1'
#
loop_
_entity.id
_entity.type
_entity.pdbx_description
1 polymer ?
#
loop_
_entity_poly.entity_id
_entity_poly.type
_entity_poly.pdbx_seq_one_letter_code
_entity_poly.pdbx_strand_id
1 'polypeptide(L)'
;MNAPPLFAQKEVKLTATVTPTPTPSPTPEVKTSPSPEATPTPKPEPLSTATFGGMRFRSIGPAVTSGRVNMFAVDPEDRAKYYVAVASGGVWKTVNAGTTFTPVFDNEGSFSIGAIALDPNNSATVWVGTGEYNSQRSVAYGDGVYRSDDGGKSWKNVGLKTSE
;
A
#
# COMPACT_ATOMS: atom_id res chain seq x y z
N MET A 1 78.70 21.77 34.55
CA MET A 1 78.28 22.86 35.47
C MET A 1 76.96 22.43 36.06
N ASN A 2 76.88 22.34 37.39
CA ASN A 2 75.69 21.93 38.12
C ASN A 2 75.40 22.99 39.20
N ALA A 3 74.11 23.26 39.41
CA ALA A 3 73.53 24.10 40.47
C ALA A 3 73.84 25.62 40.37
N PRO A 4 73.07 26.56 40.99
CA PRO A 4 72.18 26.33 42.14
C PRO A 4 70.83 27.09 42.13
N PRO A 5 70.00 26.87 43.18
CA PRO A 5 68.72 27.53 43.39
C PRO A 5 68.79 28.66 44.45
N LEU A 6 67.60 29.18 44.77
CA LEU A 6 67.21 30.04 45.90
C LEU A 6 67.67 31.50 45.85
N PHE A 7 66.74 32.44 46.04
CA PHE A 7 66.79 33.38 47.18
C PHE A 7 65.41 34.01 47.39
N ALA A 8 64.99 34.02 48.64
CA ALA A 8 63.77 34.65 49.11
C ALA A 8 64.07 35.97 49.81
N GLN A 9 63.01 36.77 49.91
CA GLN A 9 62.72 37.87 50.84
C GLN A 9 63.12 39.30 50.44
N LYS A 10 62.08 40.15 50.42
CA LYS A 10 62.05 41.45 51.07
C LYS A 10 60.62 41.76 51.53
N GLU A 11 60.46 42.04 52.82
CA GLU A 11 59.26 42.66 53.39
C GLU A 11 59.28 44.18 53.16
N VAL A 12 58.13 44.76 52.81
CA VAL A 12 57.85 46.20 52.95
C VAL A 12 56.41 46.36 53.42
N LYS A 13 56.24 46.92 54.62
CA LYS A 13 54.99 47.52 55.13
C LYS A 13 54.74 48.84 54.41
N LEU A 14 53.50 49.15 53.99
CA LEU A 14 52.75 50.31 54.51
C LEU A 14 51.36 50.49 53.87
N THR A 15 50.45 51.00 54.72
CA THR A 15 49.28 51.87 54.46
C THR A 15 48.08 51.34 53.66
N ALA A 16 46.94 51.30 54.36
CA ALA A 16 45.62 51.07 53.80
C ALA A 16 45.09 52.33 53.11
N THR A 17 44.77 52.20 51.83
CA THR A 17 43.91 53.13 51.10
C THR A 17 42.56 52.45 50.90
N VAL A 18 41.48 53.07 51.39
CA VAL A 18 40.11 52.57 51.21
C VAL A 18 39.70 52.79 49.75
N THR A 19 39.47 51.70 49.02
CA THR A 19 38.93 51.69 47.65
C THR A 19 37.51 51.14 47.70
N PRO A 20 36.54 51.73 46.97
CA PRO A 20 35.13 51.31 47.04
C PRO A 20 34.91 49.87 46.52
N THR A 21 33.95 49.21 47.16
CA THR A 21 33.52 47.82 47.00
C THR A 21 33.27 47.41 45.53
N PRO A 22 33.86 46.30 45.05
CA PRO A 22 33.51 45.73 43.75
C PRO A 22 32.15 45.01 43.81
N THR A 23 31.27 45.33 42.85
CA THR A 23 30.01 44.63 42.59
C THR A 23 30.26 43.13 42.36
N PRO A 24 29.48 42.21 42.99
CA PRO A 24 29.68 40.78 42.78
C PRO A 24 29.28 40.35 41.37
N SER A 25 30.19 39.68 40.67
CA SER A 25 29.91 38.88 39.48
C SER A 25 28.92 37.75 39.83
N PRO A 26 27.88 37.50 39.03
CA PRO A 26 26.98 36.37 39.27
C PRO A 26 27.70 35.03 38.99
N THR A 27 27.60 34.12 39.96
CA THR A 27 27.96 32.69 39.86
C THR A 27 27.23 32.04 38.68
N PRO A 28 27.87 31.14 37.91
CA PRO A 28 27.16 30.42 36.84
C PRO A 28 26.08 29.51 37.43
N GLU A 29 24.82 29.79 37.09
CA GLU A 29 23.70 28.87 37.35
C GLU A 29 23.91 27.56 36.56
N VAL A 30 23.82 26.44 37.26
CA VAL A 30 23.74 25.11 36.65
C VAL A 30 22.42 25.04 35.88
N LYS A 31 22.48 25.11 34.54
CA LYS A 31 21.34 24.79 33.68
C LYS A 31 21.01 23.30 33.86
N THR A 32 19.96 23.01 34.62
CA THR A 32 19.27 21.73 34.55
C THR A 32 18.79 21.51 33.12
N SER A 33 19.26 20.44 32.49
CA SER A 33 18.82 20.01 31.16
C SER A 33 17.31 19.71 31.20
N PRO A 34 16.48 20.21 30.27
CA PRO A 34 15.10 19.81 30.20
C PRO A 34 14.97 18.33 29.80
N SER A 35 14.12 17.62 30.53
CA SER A 35 13.62 16.28 30.19
C SER A 35 13.08 16.28 28.74
N PRO A 36 13.26 15.21 27.95
CA PRO A 36 12.74 15.18 26.58
C PRO A 36 11.22 15.35 26.63
N GLU A 37 10.75 16.46 26.07
CA GLU A 37 9.34 16.77 25.90
C GLU A 37 8.70 15.67 25.04
N ALA A 38 7.72 14.98 25.61
CA ALA A 38 6.97 13.96 24.90
C ALA A 38 6.33 14.62 23.67
N THR A 39 6.74 14.19 22.48
CA THR A 39 6.18 14.68 21.23
C THR A 39 4.66 14.50 21.29
N PRO A 40 3.85 15.55 21.02
CA PRO A 40 2.40 15.40 21.04
C PRO A 40 2.01 14.33 20.03
N THR A 41 1.34 13.29 20.50
CA THR A 41 0.75 12.26 19.63
C THR A 41 -0.09 12.96 18.57
N PRO A 42 0.15 12.69 17.27
CA PRO A 42 -0.62 13.34 16.22
C PRO A 42 -2.10 13.03 16.43
N LYS A 43 -2.93 14.08 16.44
CA LYS A 43 -4.37 13.96 16.47
C LYS A 43 -4.80 13.02 15.33
N PRO A 44 -5.63 12.00 15.59
CA PRO A 44 -5.99 11.03 14.56
C PRO A 44 -6.57 11.75 13.34
N GLU A 45 -5.96 11.50 12.18
CA GLU A 45 -6.39 12.12 10.94
C GLU A 45 -7.82 11.66 10.63
N PRO A 46 -8.74 12.60 10.34
CA PRO A 46 -10.15 12.27 10.17
C PRO A 46 -10.40 11.34 8.98
N LEU A 47 -9.52 11.31 7.98
CA LEU A 47 -9.62 10.48 6.76
C LEU A 47 -8.49 9.46 6.67
N SER A 48 -8.35 8.61 7.70
CA SER A 48 -7.36 7.53 7.74
C SER A 48 -7.94 6.19 7.27
N THR A 49 -7.08 5.20 6.98
CA THR A 49 -7.50 3.80 6.74
C THR A 49 -8.37 3.28 7.90
N ALA A 50 -8.07 3.66 9.14
CA ALA A 50 -8.83 3.26 10.32
C ALA A 50 -10.26 3.83 10.32
N THR A 51 -10.46 5.05 9.81
CA THR A 51 -11.79 5.67 9.66
C THR A 51 -12.71 4.80 8.79
N PHE A 52 -12.14 4.14 7.78
CA PHE A 52 -12.89 3.41 6.77
C PHE A 52 -12.80 1.87 6.90
N GLY A 53 -12.01 1.36 7.84
CA GLY A 53 -11.74 -0.08 7.97
C GLY A 53 -12.97 -0.95 8.27
N GLY A 54 -14.06 -0.35 8.77
CA GLY A 54 -15.34 -1.02 8.98
C GLY A 54 -16.28 -1.01 7.76
N MET A 55 -15.95 -0.25 6.71
CA MET A 55 -16.77 -0.18 5.51
C MET A 55 -16.46 -1.37 4.59
N ARG A 56 -17.52 -2.06 4.16
CA ARG A 56 -17.43 -3.15 3.20
C ARG A 56 -18.25 -2.82 1.97
N PHE A 57 -17.70 -3.12 0.80
CA PHE A 57 -18.49 -3.16 -0.42
C PHE A 57 -19.58 -4.23 -0.27
N ARG A 58 -20.77 -3.93 -0.79
CA ARG A 58 -21.86 -4.89 -0.91
C ARG A 58 -22.47 -4.77 -2.30
N SER A 59 -22.83 -5.90 -2.88
CA SER A 59 -23.67 -5.89 -4.08
C SER A 59 -25.04 -5.28 -3.73
N ILE A 60 -25.51 -4.36 -4.57
CA ILE A 60 -26.88 -3.80 -4.48
C ILE A 60 -27.86 -4.56 -5.38
N GLY A 61 -27.40 -5.65 -6.03
CA GLY A 61 -28.16 -6.39 -7.03
C GLY A 61 -28.13 -5.73 -8.41
N PRO A 62 -28.71 -6.40 -9.43
CA PRO A 62 -28.84 -5.85 -10.77
C PRO A 62 -29.88 -4.72 -10.76
N ALA A 63 -29.43 -3.49 -10.50
CA ALA A 63 -30.36 -2.38 -10.30
C ALA A 63 -30.97 -1.85 -11.62
N VAL A 64 -30.25 -1.88 -12.75
CA VAL A 64 -30.82 -1.46 -14.07
C VAL A 64 -29.94 -1.74 -15.31
N THR A 65 -28.66 -2.07 -15.17
CA THR A 65 -27.75 -2.23 -16.33
C THR A 65 -27.06 -3.59 -16.32
N SER A 66 -27.33 -4.38 -17.36
CA SER A 66 -26.45 -5.50 -17.72
C SER A 66 -25.13 -4.92 -18.25
N GLY A 67 -24.00 -5.45 -17.78
CA GLY A 67 -22.71 -5.23 -18.42
C GLY A 67 -22.64 -5.93 -19.78
N ARG A 68 -21.59 -5.64 -20.56
CA ARG A 68 -21.32 -6.37 -21.82
C ARG A 68 -20.57 -7.66 -21.51
N VAL A 69 -21.20 -8.79 -21.80
CA VAL A 69 -20.57 -10.11 -21.74
C VAL A 69 -19.93 -10.39 -23.10
N ASN A 70 -18.62 -10.66 -23.10
CA ASN A 70 -17.88 -11.00 -24.31
C ASN A 70 -17.90 -12.50 -24.58
N MET A 71 -17.66 -13.29 -23.53
CA MET A 71 -17.49 -14.74 -23.63
C MET A 71 -17.86 -15.42 -22.31
N PHE A 72 -18.18 -16.70 -22.37
CA PHE A 72 -18.26 -17.56 -21.20
C PHE A 72 -17.58 -18.89 -21.52
N ALA A 73 -17.10 -19.57 -20.49
CA ALA A 73 -16.46 -20.86 -20.61
C ALA A 73 -17.00 -21.81 -19.52
N VAL A 74 -17.53 -22.95 -19.96
CA VAL A 74 -18.29 -23.89 -19.13
C VAL A 74 -17.40 -25.07 -18.76
N ASP A 75 -17.48 -25.49 -17.51
CA ASP A 75 -16.81 -26.70 -17.04
C ASP A 75 -17.42 -27.93 -17.77
N PRO A 76 -16.60 -28.75 -18.46
CA PRO A 76 -17.07 -29.92 -19.20
C PRO A 76 -17.65 -31.01 -18.31
N GLU A 77 -17.23 -31.11 -17.04
CA GLU A 77 -17.67 -32.11 -16.09
C GLU A 77 -18.90 -31.64 -15.29
N ASP A 78 -19.08 -30.32 -15.13
CA ASP A 78 -20.20 -29.75 -14.38
C ASP A 78 -20.72 -28.43 -14.99
N ARG A 79 -21.79 -28.52 -15.76
CA ARG A 79 -22.43 -27.38 -16.43
C ARG A 79 -23.01 -26.33 -15.47
N ALA A 80 -23.12 -26.61 -14.18
CA ALA A 80 -23.49 -25.61 -13.18
C ALA A 80 -22.32 -24.65 -12.86
N LYS A 81 -21.10 -25.01 -13.24
CA LYS A 81 -19.89 -24.21 -13.07
C LYS A 81 -19.46 -23.61 -14.40
N TYR A 82 -19.33 -22.30 -14.43
CA TYR A 82 -18.80 -21.60 -15.59
C TYR A 82 -18.27 -20.24 -15.20
N TYR A 83 -17.45 -19.69 -16.11
CA TYR A 83 -16.85 -18.39 -15.99
C TYR A 83 -17.40 -17.47 -17.07
N VAL A 84 -17.48 -16.17 -16.78
CA VAL A 84 -17.99 -15.13 -17.67
C VAL A 84 -16.94 -14.03 -17.78
N ALA A 85 -16.52 -13.74 -19.00
CA ALA A 85 -15.64 -12.64 -19.35
C ALA A 85 -16.46 -11.38 -19.67
N VAL A 86 -16.16 -10.30 -18.98
CA VAL A 86 -16.89 -9.03 -19.09
C VAL A 86 -15.97 -7.95 -19.66
N ALA A 87 -16.49 -7.21 -20.63
CA ALA A 87 -15.83 -6.10 -21.31
C ALA A 87 -15.18 -5.06 -20.39
N SER A 88 -15.82 -4.77 -19.27
CA SER A 88 -15.37 -3.75 -18.32
C SER A 88 -15.81 -4.13 -16.91
N GLY A 89 -15.42 -5.33 -16.49
CA GLY A 89 -15.87 -5.90 -15.21
C GLY A 89 -15.16 -7.18 -14.81
N GLY A 90 -14.01 -7.50 -15.40
CA GLY A 90 -13.22 -8.66 -15.02
C GLY A 90 -13.89 -9.99 -15.36
N VAL A 91 -13.55 -11.02 -14.57
CA VAL A 91 -14.06 -12.39 -14.71
C VAL A 91 -14.95 -12.73 -13.53
N TRP A 92 -16.11 -13.31 -13.84
CA TRP A 92 -17.09 -13.77 -12.88
C TRP A 92 -17.24 -15.28 -12.96
N LYS A 93 -17.30 -15.95 -11.82
CA LYS A 93 -17.51 -17.40 -11.72
C LYS A 93 -18.85 -17.70 -11.07
N THR A 94 -19.57 -18.69 -11.59
CA THR A 94 -20.69 -19.31 -10.89
C THR A 94 -20.40 -20.78 -10.60
N VAL A 95 -21.06 -21.32 -9.58
CA VAL A 95 -21.06 -22.74 -9.22
C VAL A 95 -22.48 -23.28 -9.02
N ASN A 96 -23.49 -22.47 -9.36
CA ASN A 96 -24.91 -22.77 -9.16
C ASN A 96 -25.75 -22.35 -10.38
N ALA A 97 -25.24 -22.68 -11.57
CA ALA A 97 -25.90 -22.49 -12.85
C ALA A 97 -26.32 -21.03 -13.14
N GLY A 98 -25.57 -20.05 -12.62
CA GLY A 98 -25.84 -18.63 -12.84
C GLY A 98 -26.83 -17.99 -11.87
N THR A 99 -27.24 -18.69 -10.82
CA THR A 99 -28.08 -18.11 -9.76
C THR A 99 -27.32 -16.99 -9.03
N THR A 100 -26.02 -17.20 -8.78
CA THR A 100 -25.12 -16.18 -8.22
C THR A 100 -23.76 -16.23 -8.90
N PHE A 101 -23.06 -15.10 -8.90
CA PHE A 101 -21.70 -14.99 -9.42
C PHE A 101 -20.75 -14.39 -8.38
N THR A 102 -19.51 -14.86 -8.39
CA THR A 102 -18.40 -14.35 -7.58
C THR A 102 -17.37 -13.74 -8.51
N PRO A 103 -16.92 -12.49 -8.28
CA PRO A 103 -15.80 -11.94 -9.03
C PRO A 103 -14.53 -12.69 -8.64
N VAL A 104 -13.74 -13.10 -9.62
CA VAL A 104 -12.52 -13.90 -9.42
C VAL A 104 -11.26 -13.21 -9.94
N PHE A 105 -11.36 -11.99 -10.47
CA PHE A 105 -10.27 -11.29 -11.15
C PHE A 105 -10.06 -9.84 -10.68
N ASP A 106 -10.71 -9.43 -9.58
CA ASP A 106 -10.72 -8.03 -9.12
C ASP A 106 -9.36 -7.50 -8.65
N ASN A 107 -8.38 -8.38 -8.41
CA ASN A 107 -7.04 -8.03 -7.94
C ASN A 107 -5.99 -8.01 -9.06
N GLU A 108 -6.40 -8.21 -10.31
CA GLU A 108 -5.49 -8.30 -11.45
C GLU A 108 -5.39 -6.98 -12.22
N GLY A 109 -4.40 -6.87 -13.12
CA GLY A 109 -4.02 -5.60 -13.74
C GLY A 109 -5.05 -4.99 -14.69
N SER A 110 -5.84 -5.82 -15.38
CA SER A 110 -6.86 -5.36 -16.33
C SER A 110 -8.27 -5.75 -15.91
N PHE A 111 -9.21 -4.82 -16.11
CA PHE A 111 -10.64 -5.04 -15.92
C PHE A 111 -11.37 -5.38 -17.24
N SER A 112 -10.66 -5.28 -18.38
CA SER A 112 -11.19 -5.52 -19.72
C SER A 112 -10.88 -6.95 -20.15
N ILE A 113 -11.91 -7.78 -20.35
CA ILE A 113 -11.72 -9.20 -20.66
C ILE A 113 -12.37 -9.57 -21.99
N GLY A 114 -11.56 -10.06 -22.92
CA GLY A 114 -11.97 -10.38 -24.30
C GLY A 114 -12.05 -11.88 -24.55
N ALA A 115 -11.31 -12.68 -23.79
CA ALA A 115 -11.27 -14.13 -23.96
C ALA A 115 -11.18 -14.86 -22.62
N ILE A 116 -11.82 -16.01 -22.54
CA ILE A 116 -11.70 -16.94 -21.42
C ILE A 116 -11.82 -18.39 -21.91
N ALA A 117 -10.97 -19.28 -21.38
CA ALA A 117 -10.99 -20.69 -21.72
C ALA A 117 -10.62 -21.56 -20.50
N LEU A 118 -11.17 -22.78 -20.44
CA LEU A 118 -10.80 -23.80 -19.47
C LEU A 118 -9.99 -24.89 -20.18
N ASP A 119 -9.05 -25.51 -19.48
CA ASP A 119 -8.45 -26.76 -19.95
C ASP A 119 -9.52 -27.88 -19.92
N PRO A 120 -9.80 -28.54 -21.05
CA PRO A 120 -10.81 -29.59 -21.12
C PRO A 120 -10.49 -30.82 -20.26
N ASN A 121 -9.23 -31.04 -19.89
CA ASN A 121 -8.80 -32.15 -19.04
C ASN A 121 -8.66 -31.75 -17.56
N ASN A 122 -8.63 -30.45 -17.26
CA ASN A 122 -8.51 -29.95 -15.90
C ASN A 122 -9.14 -28.55 -15.76
N SER A 123 -10.40 -28.49 -15.38
CA SER A 123 -11.16 -27.24 -15.23
C SER A 123 -10.65 -26.29 -14.14
N ALA A 124 -9.68 -26.72 -13.31
CA ALA A 124 -8.95 -25.82 -12.42
C ALA A 124 -7.97 -24.90 -13.17
N THR A 125 -7.50 -25.33 -14.34
CA THR A 125 -6.65 -24.51 -15.21
C THR A 125 -7.54 -23.62 -16.09
N VAL A 126 -7.45 -22.31 -15.84
CA VAL A 126 -8.24 -21.28 -16.53
C VAL A 126 -7.31 -20.26 -17.17
N TRP A 127 -7.59 -19.91 -18.43
CA TRP A 127 -6.86 -18.91 -19.19
C TRP A 127 -7.76 -17.70 -19.45
N VAL A 128 -7.20 -16.51 -19.30
CA VAL A 128 -7.89 -15.24 -19.49
C VAL A 128 -7.05 -14.36 -20.41
N GLY A 129 -7.64 -13.95 -21.53
CA GLY A 129 -7.08 -12.91 -22.41
C GLY A 129 -7.72 -11.58 -22.08
N THR A 130 -6.91 -10.60 -21.70
CA THR A 130 -7.36 -9.24 -21.40
C THR A 130 -7.46 -8.39 -22.66
N GLY A 131 -8.20 -7.28 -22.59
CA GLY A 131 -8.54 -6.41 -23.71
C GLY A 131 -9.94 -6.67 -24.27
N GLU A 132 -10.41 -5.80 -25.16
CA GLU A 132 -11.70 -5.92 -25.85
C GLU A 132 -11.49 -5.86 -27.37
N TYR A 133 -12.00 -6.85 -28.11
CA TYR A 133 -11.94 -6.86 -29.58
C TYR A 133 -13.19 -6.25 -30.25
N ASN A 134 -14.23 -5.96 -29.46
CA ASN A 134 -15.50 -5.45 -29.91
C ASN A 134 -15.49 -3.91 -29.95
N SER A 135 -15.07 -3.33 -31.06
CA SER A 135 -15.06 -1.87 -31.26
C SER A 135 -16.46 -1.24 -31.15
N GLN A 136 -16.84 -0.86 -29.93
CA GLN A 136 -18.08 -0.16 -29.60
C GLN A 136 -17.78 1.27 -29.13
N ARG A 137 -18.73 1.95 -28.47
CA ARG A 137 -18.57 3.34 -27.99
C ARG A 137 -17.37 3.54 -27.05
N SER A 138 -16.92 2.51 -26.34
CA SER A 138 -15.76 2.56 -25.45
C SER A 138 -15.13 1.18 -25.37
N VAL A 139 -13.81 1.13 -25.50
CA VAL A 139 -12.97 -0.07 -25.48
C VAL A 139 -11.81 0.20 -24.52
N ALA A 140 -11.47 -0.78 -23.69
CA ALA A 140 -10.33 -0.71 -22.77
C ALA A 140 -9.27 -1.74 -23.16
N TYR A 141 -8.01 -1.32 -23.08
CA TYR A 141 -6.85 -2.14 -23.44
C TYR A 141 -6.61 -3.28 -22.43
N GLY A 142 -6.02 -4.36 -22.94
CA GLY A 142 -5.50 -5.45 -22.13
C GLY A 142 -4.09 -5.18 -21.63
N ASP A 143 -3.61 -6.06 -20.76
CA ASP A 143 -2.23 -6.15 -20.28
C ASP A 143 -1.67 -7.59 -20.42
N GLY A 144 -2.24 -8.35 -21.37
CA GLY A 144 -1.77 -9.66 -21.78
C GLY A 144 -2.65 -10.83 -21.32
N VAL A 145 -2.02 -11.95 -21.02
CA VAL A 145 -2.69 -13.22 -20.71
C VAL A 145 -2.43 -13.63 -19.27
N TYR A 146 -3.49 -14.08 -18.62
CA TYR A 146 -3.46 -14.62 -17.27
C TYR A 146 -3.81 -16.10 -17.27
N ARG A 147 -3.18 -16.83 -16.35
CA ARG A 147 -3.47 -18.23 -16.07
C ARG A 147 -3.75 -18.41 -14.59
N SER A 148 -4.77 -19.17 -14.27
CA SER A 148 -5.01 -19.75 -12.95
C SER A 148 -4.83 -21.26 -13.03
N ASP A 149 -4.32 -21.86 -11.96
CA ASP A 149 -4.22 -23.32 -11.79
C ASP A 149 -5.08 -23.83 -10.61
N ASP A 150 -5.86 -22.94 -9.99
CA ASP A 150 -6.66 -23.22 -8.79
C ASP A 150 -8.14 -22.83 -8.95
N GLY A 151 -8.61 -22.76 -10.20
CA GLY A 151 -9.98 -22.44 -10.54
C GLY A 151 -10.35 -20.97 -10.31
N GLY A 152 -9.40 -20.07 -10.47
CA GLY A 152 -9.57 -18.61 -10.39
C GLY A 152 -9.46 -18.05 -8.97
N LYS A 153 -8.80 -18.74 -8.04
CA LYS A 153 -8.51 -18.17 -6.71
C LYS A 153 -7.25 -17.31 -6.74
N SER A 154 -6.29 -17.67 -7.58
CA SER A 154 -5.11 -16.87 -7.89
C SER A 154 -4.82 -16.89 -9.39
N TRP A 155 -4.16 -15.83 -9.86
CA TRP A 155 -3.76 -15.68 -11.24
C TRP A 155 -2.29 -15.32 -11.36
N LYS A 156 -1.73 -15.69 -12.50
CA LYS A 156 -0.39 -15.28 -12.92
C LYS A 156 -0.50 -14.70 -14.32
N ASN A 157 -0.01 -13.48 -14.51
CA ASN A 157 0.24 -12.94 -15.84
C ASN A 157 1.39 -13.74 -16.48
N VAL A 158 1.11 -14.45 -17.56
CA VAL A 158 2.04 -15.37 -18.24
C VAL A 158 2.66 -14.77 -19.51
N GLY A 159 2.34 -13.53 -19.86
CA GLY A 159 2.97 -12.84 -20.98
C GLY A 159 2.03 -11.96 -21.79
N LEU A 160 2.52 -11.53 -22.95
CA LEU A 160 1.85 -10.58 -23.85
C LEU A 160 1.54 -9.22 -23.19
N LYS A 161 2.39 -8.75 -22.28
CA LYS A 161 2.19 -7.50 -21.52
C LYS A 161 2.07 -6.23 -22.38
N THR A 162 2.44 -6.31 -23.65
CA THR A 162 2.40 -5.21 -24.62
C THR A 162 1.37 -5.45 -25.72
N SER A 163 0.51 -6.46 -25.61
CA SER A 163 -0.58 -6.68 -26.56
C SER A 163 -1.79 -5.84 -26.15
N GLU A 164 -2.33 -5.08 -27.10
CA GLU A 164 -3.67 -4.49 -27.03
C GLU A 164 -4.71 -5.41 -27.67
#